data_AF-A0A976DPM6-F1
#
_entry.id   AF-A0A976DPM6-F1
#
_cell.length_a   1.000
_cell.length_b   1.000
_cell.length_c   1.000
_cell.angle_alpha   90.00
_cell.angle_beta   90.00
_cell.angle_gamma   90.00
#
_symmetry.space_group_name_H-M   'P 1'
#
loop_
_entity.id
_entity.type
_entity.pdbx_description
1 polymer ?
#
loop_
_entity_poly.entity_id
_entity_poly.type
_entity_poly.pdbx_seq_one_letter_code
_entity_poly.pdbx_strand_id
1 'polypeptide(L)'
;MRFRKLFILLCLFHSAFFLEAQEAISTNYYTVKNYADEWLVYDEEQKNYVPYLTEEHANELSVNVLLEIENNRYYDLLVYVEKDNYLFFNGSLQKRLLGGTWQRFKIDSLSKLYPKPQLLLTLYGSPGKTGKTVLIGHKKITAEKPITIEEAADLQLRPKERSSISNFFTLSMLLLVGFAAFLMSSYPRAFERFYNFYDLLSTDPRDESFLVNKPFSRVNLLFLVLVSLLLTYLFFFVESKQYPLLAFKQFVNIEKTLGENWLDFILVSAVVFLFLIAKYVGIFILGSLYQLDNIIKRHYFKAIQSLLLFYTLVAVVVSVASLYVLDWRPLIQYFLIVPSIIFYLMRAVLLFFTIRSTVTVKNLYVISYLCIAELVPLIIGVRYAL
;
A
#
# COMPACT_ATOMS: atom_id res chain seq x y z
N MET A 1 30.36 -11.30 6.53
CA MET A 1 29.95 -12.72 6.30
C MET A 1 28.54 -13.07 6.82
N ARG A 2 28.05 -12.46 7.92
CA ARG A 2 26.69 -12.68 8.47
C ARG A 2 25.54 -12.14 7.60
N PHE A 3 25.68 -10.98 6.96
CA PHE A 3 24.64 -10.36 6.12
C PHE A 3 24.35 -11.13 4.82
N ARG A 4 25.39 -11.73 4.22
CA ARG A 4 25.27 -12.53 2.99
C ARG A 4 24.44 -13.80 3.21
N LYS A 5 24.46 -14.35 4.43
CA LYS A 5 23.63 -15.49 4.81
C LYS A 5 22.18 -15.09 5.08
N LEU A 6 21.94 -13.91 5.68
CA LEU A 6 20.59 -13.41 5.95
C LEU A 6 19.81 -13.10 4.65
N PHE A 7 20.49 -12.53 3.65
CA PHE A 7 19.88 -12.23 2.35
C PHE A 7 19.53 -13.49 1.55
N ILE A 8 20.42 -14.50 1.56
CA ILE A 8 20.16 -15.80 0.92
C ILE A 8 19.04 -16.57 1.66
N LEU A 9 18.96 -16.44 2.99
CA LEU A 9 17.89 -17.06 3.78
C LEU A 9 16.51 -16.42 3.50
N LEU A 10 16.46 -15.10 3.27
CA LEU A 10 15.25 -14.38 2.86
C LEU A 10 14.77 -14.76 1.46
N CYS A 11 15.71 -15.00 0.52
CA CYS A 11 15.39 -15.52 -0.81
C CYS A 11 14.94 -16.99 -0.79
N LEU A 12 15.49 -17.82 0.11
CA LEU A 12 15.08 -19.22 0.27
C LEU A 12 13.75 -19.38 1.02
N PHE A 13 13.40 -18.44 1.91
CA PHE A 13 12.07 -18.39 2.53
C PHE A 13 10.96 -18.01 1.53
N HIS A 14 11.28 -17.30 0.45
CA HIS A 14 10.34 -16.97 -0.63
C HIS A 14 9.92 -18.19 -1.46
N SER A 15 10.78 -19.21 -1.59
CA SER A 15 10.49 -20.40 -2.41
C SER A 15 9.73 -21.50 -1.67
N ALA A 16 9.61 -21.44 -0.34
CA ALA A 16 9.06 -22.54 0.47
C ALA A 16 7.59 -22.37 0.90
N PHE A 17 6.95 -21.23 0.62
CA PHE A 17 5.58 -20.93 1.08
C PHE A 17 4.53 -20.89 -0.05
N PHE A 18 4.85 -21.43 -1.23
CA PHE A 18 3.84 -21.80 -2.22
C PHE A 18 3.37 -23.21 -1.93
N LEU A 19 2.40 -23.36 -1.02
CA LEU A 19 1.32 -24.35 -1.08
C LEU A 19 0.39 -24.18 0.13
N GLU A 20 -0.92 -24.17 -0.14
CA GLU A 20 -2.06 -24.32 0.81
C GLU A 20 -2.25 -23.22 1.87
N ALA A 21 -3.45 -22.72 2.19
CA ALA A 21 -4.82 -23.08 1.83
C ALA A 21 -5.74 -21.88 2.18
N GLN A 22 -6.67 -21.54 1.28
CA GLN A 22 -7.98 -21.02 1.69
C GLN A 22 -9.01 -21.17 0.55
N GLU A 23 -9.41 -22.41 0.30
CA GLU A 23 -10.69 -22.75 -0.34
C GLU A 23 -11.75 -22.85 0.76
N ALA A 24 -12.98 -22.37 0.59
CA ALA A 24 -13.93 -23.04 -0.29
C ALA A 24 -15.03 -22.07 -0.77
N ILE A 25 -15.38 -22.20 -2.05
CA ILE A 25 -16.54 -21.61 -2.76
C ILE A 25 -16.28 -20.27 -3.47
N SER A 26 -15.56 -19.29 -2.91
CA SER A 26 -15.21 -18.06 -3.67
C SER A 26 -14.23 -18.32 -4.83
N THR A 27 -13.48 -19.42 -4.77
CA THR A 27 -12.54 -19.82 -5.83
C THR A 27 -13.23 -20.37 -7.08
N ASN A 28 -14.43 -20.95 -6.95
CA ASN A 28 -15.15 -21.64 -8.02
C ASN A 28 -16.23 -20.80 -8.72
N TYR A 29 -16.41 -19.54 -8.32
CA TYR A 29 -17.35 -18.62 -8.96
C TYR A 29 -16.64 -17.33 -9.38
N TYR A 30 -17.02 -16.75 -10.52
CA TYR A 30 -16.66 -15.37 -10.85
C TYR A 30 -17.74 -14.45 -10.30
N THR A 31 -17.35 -13.57 -9.37
CA THR A 31 -18.24 -12.54 -8.82
C THR A 31 -18.51 -11.48 -9.89
N VAL A 32 -19.78 -11.28 -10.23
CA VAL A 32 -20.27 -10.26 -11.15
C VAL A 32 -20.66 -8.99 -10.39
N LYS A 33 -21.37 -9.14 -9.27
CA LYS A 33 -21.76 -8.02 -8.40
C LYS A 33 -21.62 -8.40 -6.92
N ASN A 34 -21.10 -7.47 -6.11
CA ASN A 34 -21.00 -7.60 -4.67
C ASN A 34 -21.85 -6.51 -4.01
N TYR A 35 -22.74 -6.89 -3.09
CA TYR A 35 -23.66 -5.98 -2.41
C TYR A 35 -23.15 -5.49 -1.04
N ALA A 36 -21.85 -5.61 -0.77
CA ALA A 36 -21.24 -5.21 0.51
C ALA A 36 -21.49 -3.74 0.91
N ASP A 37 -21.71 -2.85 -0.07
CA ASP A 37 -21.93 -1.42 0.13
C ASP A 37 -23.38 -0.98 -0.13
N GLU A 38 -24.26 -1.89 -0.55
CA GLU A 38 -25.66 -1.60 -0.93
C GLU A 38 -26.68 -2.10 0.11
N TRP A 39 -26.26 -2.20 1.37
CA TRP A 39 -27.15 -2.62 2.46
C TRP A 39 -28.14 -1.51 2.83
N LEU A 40 -29.37 -1.90 3.08
CA LEU A 40 -30.50 -1.04 3.44
C LEU A 40 -31.12 -1.50 4.77
N VAL A 41 -31.56 -0.54 5.56
CA VAL A 41 -32.33 -0.77 6.80
C VAL A 41 -33.67 -0.07 6.65
N TYR A 42 -34.72 -0.64 7.23
CA TYR A 42 -36.02 0.01 7.26
C TYR A 42 -36.04 1.01 8.43
N ASP A 43 -36.26 2.28 8.14
CA ASP A 43 -36.42 3.34 9.13
C ASP A 43 -37.91 3.53 9.44
N GLU A 44 -38.28 3.40 10.71
CA GLU A 44 -39.67 3.57 11.16
C GLU A 44 -40.16 5.02 11.11
N GLU A 45 -39.28 6.00 11.34
CA GLU A 45 -39.61 7.42 11.33
C GLU A 45 -39.92 7.89 9.90
N GLN A 46 -39.08 7.46 8.95
CA GLN A 46 -39.23 7.83 7.53
C GLN A 46 -40.15 6.88 6.75
N LYS A 47 -40.53 5.74 7.34
CA LYS A 47 -41.29 4.66 6.71
C LYS A 47 -40.70 4.23 5.36
N ASN A 48 -39.37 4.23 5.27
CA ASN A 48 -38.66 3.97 4.03
C ASN A 48 -37.35 3.22 4.29
N TYR A 49 -36.80 2.60 3.26
CA TYR A 49 -35.50 1.96 3.32
C TYR A 49 -34.40 3.00 3.15
N VAL A 50 -33.53 3.11 4.15
CA VAL A 50 -32.38 4.01 4.18
C VAL A 50 -31.06 3.23 4.06
N PRO A 51 -30.00 3.81 3.48
CA PRO A 51 -28.68 3.18 3.44
C PRO A 51 -28.16 2.85 4.83
N TYR A 52 -27.57 1.67 4.98
CA TYR A 52 -26.98 1.24 6.24
C TYR A 52 -25.74 2.08 6.60
N LEU A 53 -25.84 2.82 7.69
CA LEU A 53 -24.74 3.50 8.36
C LEU A 53 -24.27 2.69 9.58
N THR A 54 -22.98 2.36 9.63
CA THR A 54 -22.41 1.53 10.71
C THR A 54 -22.54 2.17 12.09
N GLU A 55 -22.49 3.51 12.17
CA GLU A 55 -22.56 4.25 13.44
C GLU A 55 -23.96 4.24 14.05
N GLU A 56 -25.01 4.17 13.23
CA GLU A 56 -26.41 4.27 13.67
C GLU A 56 -27.11 2.90 13.71
N HIS A 57 -26.78 1.99 12.79
CA HIS A 57 -27.54 0.75 12.59
C HIS A 57 -26.77 -0.53 12.99
N ALA A 58 -25.71 -0.41 13.79
CA ALA A 58 -24.92 -1.57 14.25
C ALA A 58 -25.73 -2.64 14.98
N ASN A 59 -26.78 -2.23 15.69
CA ASN A 59 -27.62 -3.10 16.50
C ASN A 59 -28.85 -3.63 15.75
N GLU A 60 -29.04 -3.24 14.49
CA GLU A 60 -30.20 -3.67 13.70
C GLU A 60 -30.11 -5.14 13.32
N LEU A 61 -31.17 -5.89 13.65
CA LEU A 61 -31.22 -7.34 13.42
C LEU A 61 -31.57 -7.68 11.97
N SER A 62 -32.14 -6.72 11.23
CA SER A 62 -32.55 -6.87 9.84
C SER A 62 -31.70 -5.99 8.94
N VAL A 63 -31.14 -6.60 7.89
CA VAL A 63 -30.47 -5.87 6.82
C VAL A 63 -31.00 -6.36 5.49
N ASN A 64 -31.17 -5.44 4.56
CA ASN A 64 -31.86 -5.66 3.30
C ASN A 64 -30.96 -5.31 2.13
N VAL A 65 -31.19 -5.94 0.98
CA VAL A 65 -30.54 -5.64 -0.29
C VAL A 65 -31.60 -5.70 -1.39
N LEU A 66 -31.58 -4.72 -2.28
CA LEU A 66 -32.40 -4.74 -3.49
C LEU A 66 -31.64 -5.47 -4.60
N LEU A 67 -32.15 -6.64 -4.99
CA LEU A 67 -31.62 -7.44 -6.07
C LEU A 67 -32.35 -7.11 -7.36
N GLU A 68 -31.60 -6.70 -8.38
CA GLU A 68 -32.13 -6.55 -9.74
C GLU A 68 -32.13 -7.92 -10.43
N ILE A 69 -33.29 -8.58 -10.45
CA ILE A 69 -33.43 -9.92 -11.06
C ILE A 69 -33.33 -9.82 -12.58
N GLU A 70 -33.90 -8.78 -13.18
CA GLU A 70 -34.01 -8.65 -14.63
C GLU A 70 -32.65 -8.50 -15.33
N ASN A 71 -31.77 -7.67 -14.75
CA ASN A 71 -30.43 -7.43 -15.28
C ASN A 71 -29.46 -8.58 -15.01
N ASN A 72 -29.78 -9.44 -14.03
CA ASN A 72 -28.90 -10.52 -13.58
C ASN A 72 -29.47 -11.92 -13.86
N ARG A 73 -30.32 -12.05 -14.89
CA ARG A 73 -30.78 -13.36 -15.38
C ARG A 73 -29.58 -14.24 -15.75
N TYR A 74 -29.72 -15.56 -15.59
CA TYR A 74 -28.68 -16.57 -15.85
C TYR A 74 -27.50 -16.62 -14.85
N TYR A 75 -27.49 -15.78 -13.81
CA TYR A 75 -26.49 -15.84 -12.74
C TYR A 75 -27.01 -16.58 -11.48
N ASP A 76 -26.07 -16.98 -10.62
CA ASP A 76 -26.34 -17.56 -9.31
C ASP A 76 -26.19 -16.47 -8.22
N LEU A 77 -27.18 -16.39 -7.34
CA LEU A 77 -27.14 -15.62 -6.10
C LEU A 77 -26.46 -16.47 -5.01
N LEU A 78 -25.40 -15.94 -4.43
CA LEU A 78 -24.59 -16.56 -3.38
C LEU A 78 -24.76 -15.75 -2.09
N VAL A 79 -25.23 -16.41 -1.04
CA VAL A 79 -25.45 -15.79 0.27
C VAL A 79 -24.61 -16.53 1.31
N TYR A 80 -23.84 -15.78 2.08
CA TYR A 80 -23.04 -16.28 3.20
C TYR A 80 -23.42 -15.53 4.47
N VAL A 81 -23.51 -16.30 5.56
CA VAL A 81 -23.73 -15.77 6.91
C VAL A 81 -22.80 -16.49 7.86
N GLU A 82 -22.09 -15.75 8.71
CA GLU A 82 -21.19 -16.30 9.72
C GLU A 82 -21.96 -16.94 10.87
N LYS A 83 -23.09 -16.33 11.26
CA LYS A 83 -24.01 -16.82 12.30
C LYS A 83 -25.37 -17.17 11.68
N ASP A 84 -26.13 -18.02 12.37
CA ASP A 84 -27.46 -18.45 11.95
C ASP A 84 -28.37 -17.24 11.68
N ASN A 85 -28.98 -17.22 10.50
CA ASN A 85 -29.84 -16.13 10.03
C ASN A 85 -31.06 -16.69 9.30
N TYR A 86 -32.11 -15.90 9.20
CA TYR A 86 -33.30 -16.20 8.42
C TYR A 86 -33.30 -15.38 7.14
N LEU A 87 -33.55 -16.05 6.01
CA LEU A 87 -33.63 -15.44 4.69
C LEU A 87 -35.09 -15.19 4.33
N PHE A 88 -35.39 -13.95 3.97
CA PHE A 88 -36.67 -13.55 3.43
C PHE A 88 -36.51 -12.98 2.02
N PHE A 89 -37.50 -13.25 1.18
CA PHE A 89 -37.68 -12.60 -0.11
C PHE A 89 -39.00 -11.84 -0.09
N ASN A 90 -38.97 -10.53 -0.34
CA ASN A 90 -40.14 -9.64 -0.26
C ASN A 90 -40.97 -9.84 1.02
N GLY A 91 -40.31 -9.95 2.17
CA GLY A 91 -40.96 -10.15 3.47
C GLY A 91 -41.50 -11.56 3.74
N SER A 92 -41.39 -12.50 2.79
CA SER A 92 -41.80 -13.90 2.99
C SER A 92 -40.63 -14.77 3.42
N LEU A 93 -40.75 -15.46 4.56
CA LEU A 93 -39.72 -16.37 5.07
C LEU A 93 -39.49 -17.53 4.11
N GLN A 94 -38.24 -17.74 3.68
CA GLN A 94 -37.89 -18.81 2.75
C GLN A 94 -37.17 -19.94 3.45
N LYS A 95 -36.11 -19.60 4.19
CA LYS A 95 -35.19 -20.61 4.74
C LYS A 95 -34.43 -20.06 5.94
N ARG A 96 -34.11 -20.95 6.88
CA ARG A 96 -33.09 -20.72 7.89
C ARG A 96 -31.71 -21.06 7.31
N LEU A 97 -30.81 -20.09 7.33
CA LEU A 97 -29.41 -20.21 6.94
C LEU A 97 -28.59 -20.61 8.16
N LEU A 98 -27.80 -21.67 8.03
CA LEU A 98 -26.86 -22.11 9.06
C LEU A 98 -25.55 -21.33 8.93
N GLY A 99 -25.00 -20.87 10.05
CA GLY A 99 -23.73 -20.14 10.10
C GLY A 99 -22.57 -20.90 9.45
N GLY A 100 -21.69 -20.17 8.77
CA GLY A 100 -20.49 -20.69 8.12
C GLY A 100 -20.73 -21.42 6.79
N THR A 101 -21.97 -21.45 6.27
CA THR A 101 -22.29 -22.12 5.01
C THR A 101 -22.71 -21.15 3.91
N TRP A 102 -22.19 -21.33 2.71
CA TRP A 102 -22.67 -20.64 1.52
C TRP A 102 -23.96 -21.28 1.02
N GLN A 103 -24.96 -20.46 0.75
CA GLN A 103 -26.23 -20.87 0.16
C GLN A 103 -26.34 -20.30 -1.25
N ARG A 104 -26.72 -21.15 -2.20
CA ARG A 104 -26.81 -20.81 -3.61
C ARG A 104 -28.24 -20.86 -4.10
N PHE A 105 -28.66 -19.82 -4.80
CA PHE A 105 -29.96 -19.72 -5.44
C PHE A 105 -29.77 -19.36 -6.92
N LYS A 106 -30.42 -20.09 -7.83
CA LYS A 106 -30.44 -19.73 -9.25
C LYS A 106 -31.38 -18.55 -9.46
N ILE A 107 -30.90 -17.47 -10.07
CA ILE A 107 -31.74 -16.29 -10.32
C ILE A 107 -32.88 -16.62 -11.30
N ASP A 108 -32.67 -17.53 -12.24
CA ASP A 108 -33.72 -17.99 -13.16
C ASP A 108 -34.90 -18.69 -12.47
N SER A 109 -34.64 -19.36 -11.34
CA SER A 109 -35.70 -19.95 -10.53
C SER A 109 -36.43 -18.86 -9.73
N LEU A 110 -35.68 -17.89 -9.21
CA LEU A 110 -36.24 -16.75 -8.49
C LEU A 110 -37.08 -15.85 -9.41
N SER A 111 -36.67 -15.65 -10.67
CA SER A 111 -37.40 -14.82 -11.64
C SER A 111 -38.73 -15.43 -12.07
N LYS A 112 -38.83 -16.76 -12.08
CA LYS A 112 -40.10 -17.48 -12.33
C LYS A 112 -41.07 -17.36 -11.15
N LEU A 113 -40.54 -17.40 -9.93
CA LEU A 113 -41.33 -17.28 -8.70
C LEU A 113 -41.74 -15.83 -8.41
N TYR A 114 -40.89 -14.87 -8.75
CA TYR A 114 -41.09 -13.45 -8.52
C TYR A 114 -40.93 -12.68 -9.84
N PRO A 115 -42.02 -12.44 -10.59
CA PRO A 115 -41.97 -11.78 -11.90
C PRO A 115 -41.70 -10.26 -11.84
N LYS A 116 -41.26 -9.73 -10.69
CA LYS A 116 -40.92 -8.32 -10.51
C LYS A 116 -39.46 -8.08 -10.90
N PRO A 117 -39.11 -6.89 -11.44
CA PRO A 117 -37.75 -6.58 -11.88
C PRO A 117 -36.76 -6.51 -10.71
N GLN A 118 -37.26 -6.16 -9.52
CA GLN A 118 -36.47 -6.06 -8.29
C GLN A 118 -37.06 -6.98 -7.21
N LEU A 119 -36.17 -7.57 -6.42
CA LEU A 119 -36.48 -8.43 -5.29
C LEU A 119 -35.76 -7.93 -4.04
N LEU A 120 -36.52 -7.72 -2.98
CA LEU A 120 -35.95 -7.39 -1.68
C LEU A 120 -35.49 -8.67 -0.99
N LEU A 121 -34.19 -8.80 -0.76
CA LEU A 121 -33.59 -9.83 0.07
C LEU A 121 -33.39 -9.27 1.47
N THR A 122 -33.91 -9.95 2.49
CA THR A 122 -33.69 -9.58 3.90
C THR A 122 -32.99 -10.71 4.65
N LEU A 123 -31.96 -10.35 5.41
CA LEU A 123 -31.26 -11.24 6.34
C LEU A 123 -31.54 -10.80 7.78
N TYR A 124 -32.27 -11.64 8.51
CA TYR A 124 -32.71 -11.37 9.87
C TYR A 124 -32.04 -12.32 10.87
N GLY A 125 -31.44 -11.80 11.93
CA GLY A 125 -30.91 -12.61 13.03
C GLY A 125 -29.71 -11.99 13.73
N SER A 126 -28.55 -12.01 13.08
CA SER A 126 -27.31 -11.42 13.60
C SER A 126 -27.33 -9.89 13.41
N PRO A 127 -26.90 -9.11 14.41
CA PRO A 127 -26.93 -7.66 14.33
C PRO A 127 -25.95 -7.12 13.27
N GLY A 128 -26.38 -6.10 12.53
CA GLY A 128 -25.59 -5.37 11.57
C GLY A 128 -25.26 -6.14 10.28
N LYS A 129 -24.34 -5.55 9.49
CA LYS A 129 -23.84 -6.12 8.22
C LYS A 129 -22.63 -7.05 8.37
N THR A 130 -21.96 -7.02 9.51
CA THR A 130 -20.74 -7.80 9.75
C THR A 130 -21.02 -9.31 9.72
N GLY A 131 -20.18 -10.07 9.01
CA GLY A 131 -20.35 -11.51 8.83
C GLY A 131 -21.47 -11.92 7.87
N LYS A 132 -22.08 -10.98 7.13
CA LYS A 132 -23.07 -11.26 6.07
C LYS A 132 -22.48 -10.87 4.72
N THR A 133 -22.65 -11.71 3.70
CA THR A 133 -22.15 -11.43 2.35
C THR A 133 -23.15 -11.91 1.30
N VAL A 134 -23.49 -11.05 0.35
CA VAL A 134 -24.41 -11.36 -0.75
C VAL A 134 -23.71 -11.01 -2.06
N LEU A 135 -23.57 -12.00 -2.94
CA LEU A 135 -22.88 -11.89 -4.21
C LEU A 135 -23.76 -12.44 -5.33
N ILE A 136 -23.58 -11.91 -6.54
CA ILE A 136 -24.04 -12.53 -7.78
C ILE A 136 -22.82 -13.02 -8.54
N GLY A 137 -22.85 -14.26 -9.02
CA GLY A 137 -21.77 -14.82 -9.80
C GLY A 137 -22.20 -16.00 -10.66
N HIS A 138 -21.31 -16.45 -11.54
CA HIS A 138 -21.49 -17.70 -12.29
C HIS A 138 -20.39 -18.69 -11.94
N LYS A 139 -20.71 -19.97 -12.05
CA LYS A 139 -19.77 -21.06 -11.78
C LYS A 139 -18.64 -21.03 -12.82
N LYS A 140 -17.39 -21.10 -12.36
CA LYS A 140 -16.24 -21.34 -13.24
C LYS A 140 -16.39 -22.72 -13.86
N ILE A 141 -16.60 -22.76 -15.18
CA ILE A 141 -16.61 -24.01 -15.93
C ILE A 141 -15.15 -24.33 -16.25
N THR A 142 -14.57 -25.32 -15.57
CA THR A 142 -13.21 -25.84 -15.81
C THR A 142 -13.11 -26.67 -17.10
N ALA A 143 -13.92 -26.36 -18.11
CA ALA A 143 -13.82 -27.00 -19.42
C ALA A 143 -13.49 -25.90 -20.43
N GLU A 144 -12.20 -25.80 -20.75
CA GLU A 144 -11.70 -25.09 -21.91
C GLU A 144 -12.42 -25.61 -23.16
N LYS A 145 -13.40 -24.85 -23.64
CA LYS A 145 -13.64 -24.77 -25.07
C LYS A 145 -12.95 -23.49 -25.54
N PRO A 146 -11.98 -23.56 -26.46
CA PRO A 146 -11.45 -22.36 -27.08
C PRO A 146 -12.63 -21.65 -27.76
N ILE A 147 -12.90 -20.42 -27.32
CA ILE A 147 -13.93 -19.57 -27.91
C ILE A 147 -13.46 -19.31 -29.35
N THR A 148 -14.19 -19.83 -30.32
CA THR A 148 -13.94 -19.56 -31.74
C THR A 148 -14.12 -18.06 -31.97
N ILE A 149 -13.20 -17.47 -32.73
CA ILE A 149 -12.99 -16.02 -32.92
C ILE A 149 -14.24 -15.25 -33.41
N GLU A 150 -15.30 -15.94 -33.83
CA GLU A 150 -16.54 -15.34 -34.35
C GLU A 150 -17.50 -14.83 -33.26
N GLU A 151 -17.53 -15.41 -32.04
CA GLU A 151 -18.38 -14.92 -30.93
C GLU A 151 -17.75 -13.78 -30.12
N ALA A 152 -16.46 -13.49 -30.34
CA ALA A 152 -15.73 -12.41 -29.66
C ALA A 152 -15.94 -11.03 -30.30
N ALA A 153 -16.67 -10.94 -31.42
CA ALA A 153 -16.88 -9.69 -32.13
C ALA A 153 -17.86 -8.73 -31.43
N ASP A 154 -18.75 -9.23 -30.56
CA ASP A 154 -19.80 -8.44 -29.90
C ASP A 154 -19.61 -8.27 -28.39
N LEU A 155 -18.63 -8.97 -27.81
CA LEU A 155 -18.17 -8.74 -26.45
C LEU A 155 -16.89 -7.93 -26.50
N GLN A 156 -16.98 -6.62 -26.27
CA GLN A 156 -15.82 -5.79 -25.95
C GLN A 156 -15.26 -6.18 -24.58
N LEU A 157 -14.68 -7.38 -24.50
CA LEU A 157 -13.84 -7.80 -23.38
C LEU A 157 -12.59 -6.92 -23.42
N ARG A 158 -12.63 -5.79 -22.70
CA ARG A 158 -11.40 -5.05 -22.39
C ARG A 158 -10.51 -5.99 -21.57
N PRO A 159 -9.33 -6.38 -22.06
CA PRO A 159 -8.41 -7.19 -21.28
C PRO A 159 -8.03 -6.40 -20.03
N LYS A 160 -8.25 -6.98 -18.85
CA LYS A 160 -7.81 -6.41 -17.59
C LYS A 160 -6.28 -6.45 -17.56
N GLU A 161 -5.61 -5.35 -17.90
CA GLU A 161 -4.14 -5.19 -17.93
C GLU A 161 -3.48 -5.22 -16.53
N ARG A 162 -3.92 -6.12 -15.64
CA ARG A 162 -3.34 -6.27 -14.30
C ARG A 162 -1.87 -6.73 -14.35
N SER A 163 -1.42 -7.31 -15.47
CA SER A 163 -0.05 -7.79 -15.66
C SER A 163 0.98 -6.66 -15.79
N SER A 164 0.64 -5.55 -16.46
CA SER A 164 1.60 -4.45 -16.71
C SER A 164 2.11 -3.84 -15.40
N ILE A 165 1.20 -3.45 -14.50
CA ILE A 165 1.59 -2.84 -13.22
C ILE A 165 2.36 -3.82 -12.32
N SER A 166 1.97 -5.09 -12.28
CA SER A 166 2.64 -6.10 -11.45
C SER A 166 4.06 -6.36 -11.95
N ASN A 167 4.23 -6.51 -13.26
CA ASN A 167 5.53 -6.71 -13.89
C ASN A 167 6.46 -5.51 -13.64
N PHE A 168 5.92 -4.28 -13.69
CA PHE A 168 6.68 -3.08 -13.36
C PHE A 168 7.22 -3.13 -11.93
N PHE A 169 6.40 -3.46 -10.92
CA PHE A 169 6.86 -3.55 -9.53
C PHE A 169 7.90 -4.66 -9.31
N THR A 170 7.69 -5.83 -9.89
CA THR A 170 8.66 -6.93 -9.80
C THR A 170 10.00 -6.55 -10.42
N LEU A 171 10.00 -5.97 -11.63
CA LEU A 171 11.23 -5.54 -12.30
C LEU A 171 11.90 -4.37 -11.56
N SER A 172 11.13 -3.44 -10.98
CA SER A 172 11.65 -2.33 -10.18
C SER A 172 12.31 -2.82 -8.89
N MET A 173 11.72 -3.80 -8.22
CA MET A 173 12.32 -4.43 -7.05
C MET A 173 13.60 -5.19 -7.42
N LEU A 174 13.61 -5.89 -8.56
CA LEU A 174 14.80 -6.56 -9.07
C LEU A 174 15.92 -5.55 -9.37
N LEU A 175 15.60 -4.39 -9.96
CA LEU A 175 16.54 -3.30 -10.19
C LEU A 175 17.13 -2.78 -8.87
N LEU A 176 16.29 -2.54 -7.86
CA LEU A 176 16.74 -2.07 -6.54
C LEU A 176 17.69 -3.07 -5.87
N VAL A 177 17.34 -4.35 -5.86
CA VAL A 177 18.18 -5.41 -5.31
C VAL A 177 19.48 -5.54 -6.10
N GLY A 178 19.41 -5.52 -7.44
CA GLY A 178 20.58 -5.56 -8.31
C GLY A 178 21.52 -4.38 -8.07
N PHE A 179 20.98 -3.17 -7.93
CA PHE A 179 21.78 -1.97 -7.64
C PHE A 179 22.39 -2.00 -6.24
N ALA A 180 21.65 -2.46 -5.23
CA ALA A 180 22.17 -2.66 -3.88
C ALA A 180 23.28 -3.74 -3.84
N ALA A 181 23.11 -4.84 -4.58
CA ALA A 181 24.12 -5.89 -4.70
C ALA A 181 25.38 -5.37 -5.42
N PHE A 182 25.23 -4.57 -6.47
CA PHE A 182 26.32 -3.89 -7.15
C PHE A 182 27.11 -2.98 -6.19
N LEU A 183 26.43 -2.21 -5.35
CA LEU A 183 27.06 -1.37 -4.33
C LEU A 183 27.78 -2.19 -3.25
N MET A 184 27.17 -3.28 -2.80
CA MET A 184 27.78 -4.20 -1.85
C MET A 184 29.06 -4.85 -2.41
N SER A 185 29.07 -5.20 -3.69
CA SER A 185 30.23 -5.81 -4.34
C SER A 185 31.34 -4.80 -4.64
N SER A 186 30.98 -3.62 -5.13
CA SER A 186 31.95 -2.61 -5.58
C SER A 186 32.52 -1.79 -4.42
N TYR A 187 31.70 -1.50 -3.41
CA TYR A 187 32.06 -0.63 -2.29
C TYR A 187 31.67 -1.23 -0.93
N PRO A 188 32.17 -2.43 -0.56
CA PRO A 188 31.73 -3.16 0.64
C PRO A 188 31.90 -2.37 1.94
N ARG A 189 33.02 -1.64 2.09
CA ARG A 189 33.27 -0.81 3.29
C ARG A 189 32.29 0.35 3.42
N ALA A 190 31.92 0.98 2.31
CA ALA A 190 30.93 2.06 2.31
C ALA A 190 29.54 1.51 2.59
N PHE A 191 29.19 0.37 1.98
CA PHE A 191 27.92 -0.32 2.19
C PHE A 191 27.74 -0.71 3.66
N GLU A 192 28.74 -1.33 4.29
CA GLU A 192 28.69 -1.67 5.72
C GLU A 192 28.48 -0.43 6.58
N ARG A 193 29.12 0.71 6.25
CA ARG A 193 28.92 1.96 6.98
C ARG A 193 27.49 2.50 6.82
N PHE A 194 26.99 2.59 5.59
CA PHE A 194 25.63 3.10 5.33
C PHE A 194 24.53 2.21 5.95
N TYR A 195 24.72 0.89 6.00
CA TYR A 195 23.75 -0.04 6.57
C TYR A 195 24.00 -0.40 8.05
N ASN A 196 24.95 0.25 8.72
CA ASN A 196 25.20 0.00 10.15
C ASN A 196 24.24 0.82 11.03
N PHE A 197 23.32 0.14 11.69
CA PHE A 197 22.38 0.75 12.64
C PHE A 197 23.10 1.32 13.89
N TYR A 198 24.15 0.65 14.37
CA TYR A 198 24.90 1.11 15.53
C TYR A 198 25.65 2.40 15.23
N ASP A 199 26.19 2.55 14.02
CA ASP A 199 26.86 3.79 13.62
C ASP A 199 25.87 4.95 13.68
N LEU A 200 24.63 4.77 13.21
CA LEU A 200 23.59 5.80 13.24
C LEU A 200 23.32 6.36 14.65
N LEU A 201 23.35 5.51 15.68
CA LEU A 201 23.21 5.92 17.08
C LEU A 201 24.52 6.35 17.73
N SER A 202 25.66 5.92 17.18
CA SER A 202 26.97 6.23 17.75
C SER A 202 27.41 7.65 17.41
N THR A 203 28.04 8.28 18.39
CA THR A 203 28.36 9.70 18.37
C THR A 203 29.87 9.93 18.38
N ASP A 204 30.65 8.99 17.85
CA ASP A 204 32.11 9.07 17.94
C ASP A 204 32.63 10.22 17.07
N PRO A 205 33.30 11.24 17.67
CA PRO A 205 33.87 12.35 16.93
C PRO A 205 35.13 11.94 16.12
N ARG A 206 35.76 10.80 16.42
CA ARG A 206 37.03 10.37 15.79
C ARG A 206 36.88 9.74 14.42
N ASP A 207 35.65 9.62 13.92
CA ASP A 207 35.35 8.91 12.70
C ASP A 207 35.51 9.84 11.47
N GLU A 208 36.77 10.23 11.17
CA GLU A 208 37.17 10.99 9.98
C GLU A 208 37.10 10.14 8.70
N SER A 209 35.96 9.49 8.48
CA SER A 209 35.75 8.74 7.26
C SER A 209 35.63 9.67 6.07
N PHE A 210 36.38 9.37 5.01
CA PHE A 210 36.30 10.04 3.71
C PHE A 210 34.85 10.21 3.21
N LEU A 211 33.96 9.28 3.56
CA LEU A 211 32.54 9.32 3.22
C LEU A 211 31.78 10.44 3.92
N VAL A 212 32.13 10.75 5.17
CA VAL A 212 31.51 11.83 5.94
C VAL A 212 32.08 13.18 5.48
N ASN A 213 33.38 13.25 5.20
CA ASN A 213 34.05 14.51 4.85
C ASN A 213 33.81 14.96 3.39
N LYS A 214 33.44 14.04 2.50
CA LYS A 214 33.16 14.33 1.07
C LYS A 214 31.73 13.90 0.70
N PRO A 215 30.71 14.71 1.02
CA PRO A 215 29.30 14.39 0.74
C PRO A 215 29.03 14.11 -0.75
N PHE A 216 29.72 14.79 -1.67
CA PHE A 216 29.62 14.58 -3.12
C PHE A 216 30.69 13.65 -3.72
N SER A 217 31.24 12.74 -2.92
CA SER A 217 32.08 11.68 -3.49
C SER A 217 31.26 10.78 -4.44
N ARG A 218 31.92 10.20 -5.46
CA ARG A 218 31.26 9.29 -6.41
C ARG A 218 30.48 8.18 -5.70
N VAL A 219 31.03 7.66 -4.60
CA VAL A 219 30.39 6.62 -3.78
C VAL A 219 29.11 7.14 -3.15
N ASN A 220 29.14 8.29 -2.46
CA ASN A 220 27.95 8.86 -1.83
C ASN A 220 26.86 9.23 -2.86
N LEU A 221 27.25 9.71 -4.04
CA LEU A 221 26.31 9.97 -5.13
C LEU A 221 25.57 8.69 -5.56
N LEU A 222 26.25 7.55 -5.65
CA LEU A 222 25.59 6.28 -5.98
C LEU A 222 24.63 5.83 -4.86
N PHE A 223 24.98 6.02 -3.58
CA PHE A 223 24.05 5.76 -2.48
C PHE A 223 22.84 6.71 -2.51
N LEU A 224 23.05 7.97 -2.92
CA LEU A 224 21.97 8.94 -3.10
C LEU A 224 21.04 8.54 -4.25
N VAL A 225 21.59 8.01 -5.36
CA VAL A 225 20.79 7.38 -6.43
C VAL A 225 19.96 6.22 -5.87
N LEU A 226 20.55 5.32 -5.07
CA LEU A 226 19.81 4.21 -4.45
C LEU A 226 18.65 4.72 -3.58
N VAL A 227 18.88 5.74 -2.74
CA VAL A 227 17.82 6.35 -1.92
C VAL A 227 16.73 6.96 -2.80
N SER A 228 17.09 7.64 -3.89
CA SER A 228 16.11 8.22 -4.80
C SER A 228 15.24 7.15 -5.47
N LEU A 229 15.83 6.05 -5.92
CA LEU A 229 15.10 4.93 -6.53
C LEU A 229 14.16 4.25 -5.52
N LEU A 230 14.60 4.08 -4.27
CA LEU A 230 13.77 3.52 -3.18
C LEU A 230 12.55 4.40 -2.87
N LEU A 231 12.77 5.71 -2.74
CA LEU A 231 11.69 6.66 -2.49
C LEU A 231 10.68 6.67 -3.65
N THR A 232 11.16 6.68 -4.89
CA THR A 232 10.28 6.63 -6.07
C THR A 232 9.53 5.32 -6.17
N TYR A 233 10.14 4.18 -5.84
CA TYR A 233 9.45 2.88 -5.80
C TYR A 233 8.28 2.90 -4.81
N LEU A 234 8.52 3.40 -3.59
CA LEU A 234 7.46 3.52 -2.58
C LEU A 234 6.38 4.52 -2.98
N PHE A 235 6.76 5.63 -3.61
CA PHE A 235 5.82 6.62 -4.14
C PHE A 235 4.89 5.99 -5.19
N PHE A 236 5.46 5.31 -6.18
CA PHE A 236 4.68 4.60 -7.21
C PHE A 236 3.82 3.49 -6.61
N PHE A 237 4.31 2.79 -5.57
CA PHE A 237 3.52 1.79 -4.88
C PHE A 237 2.25 2.39 -4.27
N VAL A 238 2.36 3.52 -3.57
CA VAL A 238 1.18 4.17 -2.98
C VAL A 238 0.22 4.70 -4.05
N GLU A 239 0.74 5.36 -5.08
CA GLU A 239 -0.07 5.86 -6.22
C GLU A 239 -0.83 4.72 -6.92
N SER A 240 -0.19 3.57 -7.14
CA SER A 240 -0.83 2.41 -7.80
C SER A 240 -2.04 1.86 -7.04
N LYS A 241 -2.14 2.14 -5.73
CA LYS A 241 -3.25 1.72 -4.88
C LYS A 241 -4.34 2.80 -4.73
N GLN A 242 -4.28 3.84 -5.57
CA GLN A 242 -5.25 4.94 -5.65
C GLN A 242 -5.38 5.74 -4.35
N TYR A 243 -4.30 5.84 -3.57
CA TYR A 243 -4.23 6.79 -2.47
C TYR A 243 -3.61 8.08 -2.99
N PRO A 244 -4.37 9.19 -3.11
CA PRO A 244 -3.81 10.45 -3.61
C PRO A 244 -2.92 11.05 -2.51
N LEU A 245 -1.62 10.73 -2.50
CA LEU A 245 -0.66 11.38 -1.61
C LEU A 245 -0.30 12.79 -2.09
N LEU A 246 -0.45 13.06 -3.38
CA LEU A 246 -0.24 14.36 -3.99
C LEU A 246 -1.32 14.58 -5.03
N ALA A 247 -1.66 15.84 -5.34
CA ALA A 247 -2.58 16.21 -6.42
C ALA A 247 -2.08 15.81 -7.84
N PHE A 248 -0.99 15.04 -7.95
CA PHE A 248 -0.41 14.55 -9.19
C PHE A 248 -1.10 13.27 -9.68
N LYS A 249 -2.40 13.37 -9.97
CA LYS A 249 -3.26 12.27 -10.47
C LYS A 249 -2.89 11.76 -11.88
N GLN A 250 -1.73 12.13 -12.43
CA GLN A 250 -1.38 11.99 -13.85
C GLN A 250 -0.19 11.05 -14.14
N PHE A 251 0.61 10.67 -13.14
CA PHE A 251 1.82 9.89 -13.42
C PHE A 251 1.54 8.38 -13.52
N VAL A 252 0.71 7.81 -12.65
CA VAL A 252 0.38 6.37 -12.67
C VAL A 252 -1.01 6.15 -13.27
N ASN A 253 -1.11 6.16 -14.60
CA ASN A 253 -2.32 5.72 -15.29
C ASN A 253 -2.26 4.21 -15.48
N ILE A 254 -3.34 3.51 -15.10
CA ILE A 254 -3.45 2.05 -15.19
C ILE A 254 -3.42 1.55 -16.65
N GLU A 255 -3.69 2.45 -17.62
CA GLU A 255 -3.74 2.18 -19.06
C GLU A 255 -2.41 2.44 -19.79
N LYS A 256 -1.33 2.79 -19.08
CA LYS A 256 -0.02 3.07 -19.70
C LYS A 256 0.77 1.80 -19.99
N THR A 257 1.51 1.84 -21.10
CA THR A 257 2.41 0.75 -21.49
C THR A 257 3.56 0.61 -20.49
N LEU A 258 4.09 -0.61 -20.30
CA LEU A 258 5.24 -0.88 -19.41
C LEU A 258 6.40 0.12 -19.57
N GLY A 259 6.74 0.48 -20.82
CA GLY A 259 7.83 1.41 -21.13
C GLY A 259 7.58 2.84 -20.62
N GLU A 260 6.34 3.31 -20.66
CA GLU A 260 5.96 4.64 -20.18
C GLU A 260 6.09 4.72 -18.66
N ASN A 261 5.64 3.68 -17.94
CA ASN A 261 5.80 3.58 -16.49
C ASN A 261 7.28 3.60 -16.07
N TRP A 262 8.17 2.99 -16.87
CA TRP A 262 9.62 3.02 -16.64
C TRP A 262 10.25 4.40 -16.87
N LEU A 263 9.81 5.12 -17.90
CA LEU A 263 10.26 6.49 -18.15
C LEU A 263 9.81 7.42 -17.03
N ASP A 264 8.56 7.32 -16.60
CA ASP A 264 8.02 8.09 -15.48
C ASP A 264 8.78 7.76 -14.18
N PHE A 265 9.10 6.48 -13.94
CA PHE A 265 9.90 6.06 -12.78
C PHE A 265 11.30 6.71 -12.78
N ILE A 266 12.02 6.69 -13.91
CA ILE A 266 13.35 7.29 -14.01
C ILE A 266 13.28 8.82 -13.85
N LEU A 267 12.29 9.46 -14.47
CA LEU A 267 12.09 10.91 -14.37
C LEU A 267 11.81 11.33 -12.93
N VAL A 268 10.86 10.67 -12.26
CA VAL A 268 10.54 10.97 -10.86
C VAL A 268 11.74 10.68 -9.95
N SER A 269 12.48 9.60 -10.19
CA SER A 269 13.73 9.33 -9.45
C SER A 269 14.77 10.43 -9.65
N ALA A 270 14.92 10.97 -10.86
CA ALA A 270 15.81 12.10 -11.12
C ALA A 270 15.36 13.38 -10.38
N VAL A 271 14.06 13.66 -10.32
CA VAL A 271 13.51 14.79 -9.57
C VAL A 271 13.77 14.62 -8.07
N VAL A 272 13.53 13.44 -7.51
CA VAL A 272 13.82 13.12 -6.10
C VAL A 272 15.31 13.24 -5.80
N PHE A 273 16.17 12.78 -6.71
CA PHE A 273 17.62 12.91 -6.63
C PHE A 273 18.05 14.39 -6.56
N LEU A 274 17.53 15.24 -7.44
CA LEU A 274 17.78 16.69 -7.41
C LEU A 274 17.28 17.33 -6.12
N PHE A 275 16.12 16.91 -5.62
CA PHE A 275 15.60 17.39 -4.34
C PHE A 275 16.51 17.05 -3.16
N LEU A 276 17.09 15.84 -3.14
CA LEU A 276 18.06 15.42 -2.12
C LEU A 276 19.39 16.21 -2.19
N ILE A 277 19.78 16.67 -3.39
CA ILE A 277 20.91 17.59 -3.56
C ILE A 277 20.53 18.99 -3.08
N ALA A 278 19.36 19.50 -3.46
CA ALA A 278 18.86 20.79 -2.99
C ALA A 278 18.75 20.83 -1.45
N LYS A 279 18.37 19.70 -0.83
CA LYS A 279 18.38 19.55 0.63
C LYS A 279 19.76 19.78 1.24
N TYR A 280 20.83 19.27 0.61
CA TYR A 280 22.19 19.56 1.08
C TYR A 280 22.49 21.06 1.04
N VAL A 281 22.12 21.74 -0.05
CA VAL A 281 22.32 23.19 -0.20
C VAL A 281 21.57 23.96 0.90
N GLY A 282 20.33 23.57 1.20
CA GLY A 282 19.56 24.16 2.31
C GLY A 282 20.24 23.96 3.67
N ILE A 283 20.73 22.76 3.96
CA ILE A 283 21.48 22.46 5.19
C ILE A 283 22.79 23.25 5.24
N PHE A 284 23.45 23.47 4.10
CA PHE A 284 24.67 24.25 4.01
C PHE A 284 24.43 25.74 4.31
N ILE A 285 23.41 26.35 3.71
CA ILE A 285 23.04 27.75 3.95
C ILE A 285 22.67 27.96 5.42
N LEU A 286 21.81 27.10 5.97
CA LEU A 286 21.40 27.18 7.37
C LEU A 286 22.58 26.92 8.30
N GLY A 287 23.40 25.92 8.01
CA GLY A 287 24.56 25.58 8.84
C GLY A 287 25.57 26.73 8.91
N SER A 288 25.81 27.40 7.78
CA SER A 288 26.70 28.58 7.73
C SER A 288 26.14 29.76 8.51
N LEU A 289 24.82 30.00 8.44
CA LEU A 289 24.15 31.08 9.20
C LEU A 289 24.33 30.93 10.72
N TYR A 290 24.29 29.70 11.23
CA TYR A 290 24.47 29.39 12.65
C TYR A 290 25.94 29.08 13.04
N GLN A 291 26.90 29.26 12.12
CA GLN A 291 28.33 28.94 12.33
C GLN A 291 28.60 27.47 12.71
N LEU A 292 27.82 26.54 12.15
CA LEU A 292 27.88 25.10 12.40
C LEU A 292 28.59 24.34 11.27
N ASP A 293 29.59 24.95 10.63
CA ASP A 293 30.23 24.45 9.40
C ASP A 293 30.82 23.04 9.53
N ASN A 294 31.37 22.73 10.71
CA ASN A 294 31.95 21.42 11.02
C ASN A 294 30.91 20.30 11.10
N ILE A 295 29.62 20.63 11.26
CA ILE A 295 28.55 19.66 11.45
C ILE A 295 27.76 19.42 10.17
N ILE A 296 27.73 20.38 9.23
CA ILE A 296 26.91 20.33 8.00
C ILE A 296 27.06 18.98 7.29
N LYS A 297 28.30 18.55 7.10
CA LYS A 297 28.63 17.30 6.39
C LYS A 297 28.16 16.06 7.16
N ARG A 298 28.35 16.06 8.49
CA ARG A 298 27.93 14.97 9.38
C ARG A 298 26.40 14.88 9.46
N HIS A 299 25.72 16.01 9.56
CA HIS A 299 24.25 16.09 9.54
C HIS A 299 23.72 15.48 8.24
N TYR A 300 24.22 15.92 7.08
CA TYR A 300 23.76 15.39 5.80
C TYR A 300 24.03 13.89 5.66
N PHE A 301 25.22 13.42 6.04
CA PHE A 301 25.56 12.00 5.99
C PHE A 301 24.61 11.15 6.85
N LYS A 302 24.36 11.55 8.10
CA LYS A 302 23.42 10.86 9.00
C LYS A 302 21.97 10.93 8.49
N ALA A 303 21.58 12.03 7.86
CA ALA A 303 20.27 12.17 7.23
C ALA A 303 20.09 11.17 6.07
N ILE A 304 21.07 11.05 5.16
CA ILE A 304 21.03 10.06 4.07
C ILE A 304 21.10 8.62 4.59
N GLN A 305 21.96 8.34 5.57
CA GLN A 305 22.10 7.02 6.20
C GLN A 305 20.78 6.55 6.83
N SER A 306 20.11 7.42 7.58
CA SER A 306 18.82 7.11 8.20
C SER A 306 17.72 6.88 7.17
N LEU A 307 17.64 7.72 6.12
CA LEU A 307 16.69 7.55 5.01
C LEU A 307 16.88 6.18 4.34
N LEU A 308 18.12 5.82 4.01
CA LEU A 308 18.42 4.54 3.36
C LEU A 308 17.97 3.36 4.22
N LEU A 309 18.35 3.33 5.50
CA LEU A 309 18.00 2.24 6.41
C LEU A 309 16.48 2.09 6.60
N PHE A 310 15.77 3.19 6.80
CA PHE A 310 14.33 3.16 7.01
C PHE A 310 13.58 2.73 5.74
N TYR A 311 13.85 3.37 4.61
CA TYR A 311 13.09 3.10 3.38
C TYR A 311 13.46 1.77 2.73
N THR A 312 14.65 1.23 2.95
CA THR A 312 14.95 -0.17 2.56
C THR A 312 14.12 -1.16 3.36
N LEU A 313 14.00 -0.97 4.68
CA LEU A 313 13.15 -1.82 5.52
C LEU A 313 11.67 -1.72 5.11
N VAL A 314 11.16 -0.50 4.91
CA VAL A 314 9.78 -0.27 4.45
C VAL A 314 9.55 -0.91 3.08
N ALA A 315 10.48 -0.74 2.11
CA ALA A 315 10.35 -1.35 0.79
C ALA A 315 10.29 -2.88 0.84
N VAL A 316 11.09 -3.52 1.69
CA VAL A 316 11.03 -4.99 1.88
C VAL A 316 9.69 -5.39 2.51
N VAL A 317 9.26 -4.74 3.59
CA VAL A 317 8.00 -5.05 4.28
C VAL A 317 6.81 -4.89 3.34
N VAL A 318 6.74 -3.78 2.61
CA VAL A 318 5.67 -3.49 1.64
C VAL A 318 5.66 -4.51 0.51
N SER A 319 6.83 -4.87 -0.02
CA SER A 319 6.93 -5.86 -1.09
C SER A 319 6.45 -7.24 -0.64
N VAL A 320 6.83 -7.68 0.56
CA VAL A 320 6.36 -8.95 1.14
C VAL A 320 4.86 -8.90 1.40
N ALA A 321 4.39 -7.87 2.08
CA ALA A 321 2.98 -7.73 2.42
C ALA A 321 2.10 -7.65 1.16
N SER A 322 2.62 -7.12 0.04
CA SER A 322 1.88 -6.99 -1.24
C SER A 322 1.38 -8.33 -1.79
N LEU A 323 1.99 -9.43 -1.36
CA LEU A 323 1.60 -10.79 -1.73
C LEU A 323 0.41 -11.33 -0.92
N TYR A 324 0.20 -10.84 0.29
CA TYR A 324 -0.80 -11.37 1.24
C TYR A 324 -2.05 -10.50 1.37
N VAL A 325 -1.90 -9.19 1.17
CA VAL A 325 -2.96 -8.23 1.45
C VAL A 325 -3.76 -7.92 0.19
N LEU A 326 -5.05 -8.23 0.21
CA LEU A 326 -5.97 -7.94 -0.89
C LEU A 326 -6.35 -6.45 -0.96
N ASP A 327 -6.58 -5.80 0.19
CA ASP A 327 -7.01 -4.39 0.29
C ASP A 327 -6.01 -3.50 1.02
N TRP A 328 -5.33 -2.66 0.24
CA TRP A 328 -4.25 -1.79 0.71
C TRP A 328 -4.71 -0.42 1.25
N ARG A 329 -5.93 0.01 0.93
CA ARG A 329 -6.40 1.38 1.21
C ARG A 329 -6.32 1.77 2.70
N PRO A 330 -6.91 1.02 3.65
CA PRO A 330 -6.78 1.38 5.07
C PRO A 330 -5.36 1.14 5.58
N LEU A 331 -4.64 0.17 5.02
CA LEU A 331 -3.32 -0.22 5.51
C LEU A 331 -2.23 0.77 5.13
N ILE A 332 -2.31 1.46 3.99
CA ILE A 332 -1.31 2.46 3.58
C ILE A 332 -1.17 3.58 4.60
N GLN A 333 -2.30 4.09 5.12
CA GLN A 333 -2.27 5.16 6.11
C GLN A 333 -1.57 4.72 7.41
N TYR A 334 -1.94 3.55 7.94
CA TYR A 334 -1.40 3.04 9.19
C TYR A 334 0.02 2.47 9.09
N PHE A 335 0.39 1.83 7.97
CA PHE A 335 1.67 1.14 7.81
C PHE A 335 2.74 1.95 7.08
N LEU A 336 2.36 3.00 6.35
CA LEU A 336 3.30 3.75 5.50
C LEU A 336 3.39 5.23 5.92
N ILE A 337 2.26 5.92 6.08
CA ILE A 337 2.25 7.36 6.42
C ILE A 337 2.62 7.58 7.89
N VAL A 338 1.90 6.94 8.83
CA VAL A 338 2.14 7.11 10.27
C VAL A 338 3.58 6.72 10.68
N PRO A 339 4.13 5.57 10.26
CA PRO A 339 5.51 5.19 10.61
C PRO A 339 6.54 6.12 9.98
N SER A 340 6.26 6.66 8.78
CA SER A 340 7.12 7.68 8.18
C SER A 340 7.17 8.94 9.02
N ILE A 341 6.03 9.48 9.47
CA ILE A 341 5.98 10.68 10.34
C ILE A 341 6.75 10.44 11.64
N ILE A 342 6.51 9.30 12.30
CA ILE A 342 7.22 8.91 13.52
C ILE A 342 8.73 8.82 13.27
N PHE A 343 9.14 8.24 12.14
CA PHE A 343 10.54 8.16 11.75
C PHE A 343 11.18 9.54 11.55
N TYR A 344 10.51 10.49 10.87
CA TYR A 344 11.05 11.84 10.69
C TYR A 344 11.22 12.57 12.03
N LEU A 345 10.28 12.41 12.97
CA LEU A 345 10.39 12.97 14.32
C LEU A 345 11.54 12.32 15.10
N MET A 346 11.63 10.98 15.08
CA MET A 346 12.72 10.24 15.72
C MET A 346 14.08 10.63 15.14
N ARG A 347 14.17 10.82 13.81
CA ARG A 347 15.39 11.29 13.14
C ARG A 347 15.80 12.67 13.63
N ALA A 348 14.86 13.61 13.76
CA ALA A 348 15.16 14.93 14.30
C ALA A 348 15.72 14.80 15.74
N VAL A 349 15.13 13.96 16.59
CA VAL A 349 15.66 13.72 17.94
C VAL A 349 17.08 13.12 17.91
N LEU A 350 17.34 12.13 17.05
CA LEU A 350 18.66 11.51 16.90
C LEU A 350 19.72 12.52 16.42
N LEU A 351 19.36 13.37 15.45
CA LEU A 351 20.24 14.44 14.96
C LEU A 351 20.50 15.48 16.06
N PHE A 352 19.50 15.84 16.86
CA PHE A 352 19.69 16.74 18.00
C PHE A 352 20.77 16.21 18.96
N PHE A 353 20.70 14.94 19.37
CA PHE A 353 21.72 14.33 20.23
C PHE A 353 23.10 14.28 19.56
N THR A 354 23.14 13.96 18.27
CA THR A 354 24.39 13.90 17.50
C THR A 354 25.06 15.27 17.45
N ILE A 355 24.30 16.33 17.16
CA ILE A 355 24.83 17.70 17.04
C ILE A 355 25.25 18.23 18.42
N ARG A 356 24.42 18.04 19.45
CA ARG A 356 24.69 18.49 20.83
C ARG A 356 26.01 17.96 21.37
N SER A 357 26.31 16.69 21.12
CA SER A 357 27.55 16.07 21.60
C SER A 357 28.81 16.64 20.94
N THR A 358 28.67 17.22 19.74
CA THR A 358 29.80 17.63 18.90
C THR A 358 30.13 19.12 19.11
N VAL A 359 29.18 19.93 19.57
CA VAL A 359 29.34 21.39 19.64
C VAL A 359 28.88 21.96 20.98
N THR A 360 29.70 22.85 21.54
CA THR A 360 29.50 23.55 22.81
C THR A 360 28.62 24.81 22.69
N VAL A 361 27.71 24.86 21.72
CA VAL A 361 26.78 26.01 21.56
C VAL A 361 25.58 25.86 22.47
N LYS A 362 24.88 26.97 22.76
CA LYS A 362 23.62 26.92 23.53
C LYS A 362 22.60 26.04 22.80
N ASN A 363 21.98 25.11 23.54
CA ASN A 363 20.99 24.16 23.00
C ASN A 363 19.88 24.84 22.18
N LEU A 364 19.51 26.08 22.51
CA LEU A 364 18.48 26.84 21.82
C LEU A 364 18.77 27.04 20.32
N TYR A 365 20.03 27.30 19.95
CA TYR A 365 20.42 27.49 18.55
C TYR A 365 20.33 26.18 17.76
N VAL A 366 20.72 25.06 18.37
CA VAL A 366 20.65 23.74 17.74
C VAL A 366 19.20 23.34 17.50
N ILE A 367 18.31 23.60 18.46
CA ILE A 367 16.86 23.32 18.31
C ILE A 367 16.28 24.17 17.18
N SER A 368 16.55 25.48 17.16
CA SER A 368 16.05 26.39 16.12
C SER A 368 16.53 25.98 14.73
N TYR A 369 17.81 25.66 14.59
CA TYR A 369 18.40 25.13 13.35
C TYR A 369 17.69 23.86 12.87
N LEU A 370 17.47 22.89 13.76
CA LEU A 370 16.89 21.60 13.40
C LEU A 370 15.40 21.71 13.03
N CYS A 371 14.66 22.60 13.71
CA CYS A 371 13.28 22.90 13.34
C CYS A 371 13.18 23.43 11.91
N ILE A 372 14.06 24.36 11.51
CA ILE A 372 14.05 24.92 10.16
C ILE A 372 14.53 23.89 9.13
N ALA A 373 15.59 23.14 9.43
CA ALA A 373 16.20 22.20 8.48
C ALA A 373 15.39 20.91 8.27
N GLU A 374 14.69 20.42 9.30
CA GLU A 374 14.04 19.10 9.27
C GLU A 374 12.52 19.16 9.55
N LEU A 375 12.06 19.97 10.50
CA LEU A 375 10.65 20.03 10.88
C LEU A 375 9.80 20.83 9.85
N VAL A 376 10.31 21.95 9.34
CA VAL A 376 9.59 22.77 8.35
C VAL A 376 9.32 22.00 7.05
N PRO A 377 10.31 21.34 6.41
CA PRO A 377 10.04 20.50 5.24
C PRO A 377 9.05 19.36 5.52
N LEU A 378 9.07 18.79 6.74
CA LEU A 378 8.11 17.77 7.16
C LEU A 378 6.70 18.32 7.25
N ILE A 379 6.49 19.46 7.90
CA ILE A 379 5.16 20.10 8.05
C ILE A 379 4.59 20.46 6.69
N ILE A 380 5.42 21.02 5.80
CA ILE A 380 5.03 21.31 4.42
C ILE A 380 4.62 20.02 3.72
N GLY A 381 5.43 18.96 3.81
CA GLY A 381 5.13 17.66 3.21
C GLY A 381 3.81 17.04 3.71
N VAL A 382 3.57 17.07 5.02
CA VAL A 382 2.32 16.56 5.63
C VAL A 382 1.11 17.36 5.17
N ARG A 383 1.20 18.70 5.09
CA ARG A 383 0.09 19.55 4.64
C ARG A 383 -0.29 19.32 3.17
N TYR A 384 0.65 18.93 2.32
CA TYR A 384 0.36 18.60 0.93
C TYR A 384 -0.08 17.14 0.74
N ALA A 385 0.07 16.30 1.77
CA ALA A 385 -0.30 14.89 1.75
C ALA A 385 -1.63 14.56 2.43
N LEU A 386 -2.14 15.47 3.28
CA LEU A 386 -3.48 15.45 3.88
C LEU A 386 -4.37 16.46 3.16
#